data_AF-A0A452IPJ7-F1
#
_entry.id   AF-A0A452IPJ7-F1
#
_cell.length_a   1.000
_cell.length_b   1.000
_cell.length_c   1.000
_cell.angle_alpha   90.00
_cell.angle_beta   90.00
_cell.angle_gamma   90.00
#
_symmetry.space_group_name_H-M   'P 1'
#
loop_
_entity.id
_entity.type
_entity.pdbx_description
1 polymer ?
#
loop_
_entity_poly.entity_id
_entity_poly.type
_entity_poly.pdbx_seq_one_letter_code
_entity_poly.pdbx_strand_id
1 'polypeptide(L)'
;MRRPKLKKASKRMTCHKRYKIQKKVREHSRKLRKEAKKRGHKKPKKDPGIPNAAPFKEEVLREAEQRKQRLEELKQKQKLARQKDLEKKRKLQAKKNATEANKHPEEKVCMCSIILFSKRLVHLQRKRETFHPLIRPNPAAFEVYGRTPIAFSLDQQKRLGVVIKLVRTWKLLCIPFNQSIYRGVGFTANVK
;
A
#
# COMPACT_ATOMS: atom_id res chain seq x y z
N MET A 1 30.69 -52.50 6.93
CA MET A 1 31.63 -52.93 7.97
C MET A 1 31.95 -51.76 8.91
N ARG A 2 31.76 -51.90 10.23
CA ARG A 2 32.29 -50.93 11.20
C ARG A 2 33.76 -51.23 11.39
N ARG A 3 34.65 -50.30 11.00
CA ARG A 3 36.10 -50.46 11.19
C ARG A 3 36.40 -50.34 12.70
N PRO A 4 36.66 -51.45 13.41
CA PRO A 4 36.94 -51.40 14.84
C PRO A 4 38.38 -50.93 14.98
N LYS A 5 38.59 -49.67 15.40
CA LYS A 5 39.83 -49.07 15.96
C LYS A 5 39.90 -47.53 15.85
N LEU A 6 38.97 -46.85 15.16
CA LEU A 6 38.89 -45.38 15.16
C LEU A 6 37.79 -44.88 16.10
N LYS A 7 38.17 -44.51 17.34
CA LYS A 7 37.26 -43.98 18.38
C LYS A 7 36.70 -42.58 18.05
N LYS A 8 37.16 -41.93 16.97
CA LYS A 8 36.70 -40.60 16.55
C LYS A 8 35.48 -40.70 15.64
N ALA A 9 34.38 -40.07 16.04
CA ALA A 9 33.22 -39.91 15.19
C ALA A 9 33.53 -38.94 14.04
N SER A 10 32.99 -39.23 12.85
CA SER A 10 33.10 -38.31 11.71
C SER A 10 32.26 -37.06 11.96
N LYS A 11 32.82 -35.89 11.62
CA LYS A 11 32.08 -34.60 11.62
C LYS A 11 31.02 -34.54 10.50
N ARG A 12 31.07 -35.47 9.54
CA ARG A 12 30.11 -35.51 8.42
C ARG A 12 28.72 -35.91 8.93
N MET A 13 27.72 -35.10 8.60
CA MET A 13 26.33 -35.41 8.89
C MET A 13 25.69 -36.20 7.75
N THR A 14 24.96 -37.26 8.08
CA THR A 14 24.14 -37.97 7.10
C THR A 14 23.01 -37.06 6.60
N CYS A 15 22.57 -37.31 5.36
CA CYS A 15 21.49 -36.55 4.73
C CYS A 15 20.20 -36.53 5.59
N HIS A 16 19.84 -37.69 6.15
CA HIS A 16 18.71 -37.82 7.07
C HIS A 16 18.78 -36.88 8.27
N LYS A 17 19.95 -36.76 8.91
CA LYS A 17 20.12 -35.86 10.07
C LYS A 17 19.99 -34.39 9.66
N ARG A 18 20.55 -33.99 8.50
CA ARG A 18 20.42 -32.63 7.96
C ARG A 18 18.95 -32.25 7.76
N TYR A 19 18.18 -33.09 7.08
CA TYR A 19 16.76 -32.83 6.83
C TYR A 19 15.91 -32.85 8.11
N LYS A 20 16.21 -33.74 9.05
CA LYS A 20 15.53 -33.77 10.36
C LYS A 20 15.79 -32.50 11.17
N ILE A 21 17.03 -31.97 11.15
CA ILE A 21 17.36 -30.68 11.80
C ILE A 21 16.59 -29.53 11.13
N GLN A 22 16.63 -29.44 9.79
CA GLN A 22 15.91 -28.39 9.07
C GLN A 22 14.41 -28.42 9.36
N LYS A 23 13.79 -29.61 9.39
CA LYS A 23 12.37 -29.78 9.74
C LYS A 23 12.08 -29.28 11.16
N LYS A 24 12.89 -29.68 12.15
CA LYS A 24 12.73 -29.24 13.55
C LYS A 24 12.90 -27.73 13.72
N VAL A 25 13.89 -27.13 13.06
CA VAL A 25 14.10 -25.66 13.08
C VAL A 25 12.90 -24.95 12.45
N ARG A 26 12.43 -25.41 11.30
CA ARG A 26 11.25 -24.83 10.64
C ARG A 26 10.00 -24.91 11.51
N GLU A 27 9.80 -26.04 12.18
CA GLU A 27 8.69 -26.23 13.11
C GLU A 27 8.81 -25.33 14.35
N HIS A 28 10.00 -25.21 14.92
CA HIS A 28 10.28 -24.32 16.06
C HIS A 28 10.01 -22.86 15.69
N SER A 29 10.56 -22.36 14.58
CA SER A 29 10.30 -21.00 14.09
C SER A 29 8.83 -20.79 13.71
N ARG A 30 8.12 -21.82 13.26
CA ARG A 30 6.66 -21.75 13.05
C ARG A 30 5.91 -21.59 14.37
N LYS A 31 6.28 -22.32 15.42
CA LYS A 31 5.70 -22.20 16.76
C LYS A 31 6.00 -20.83 17.38
N LEU A 32 7.26 -20.39 17.38
CA LEU A 32 7.65 -19.06 17.87
C LEU A 32 6.89 -17.92 17.17
N ARG A 33 6.69 -17.99 15.86
CA ARG A 33 5.87 -17.00 15.13
C ARG A 33 4.41 -17.01 15.55
N LYS A 34 3.82 -18.19 15.79
CA LYS A 34 2.44 -18.31 16.29
C LYS A 34 2.32 -17.75 17.71
N GLU A 35 3.26 -18.10 18.59
CA GLU A 35 3.30 -17.61 19.98
C GLU A 35 3.53 -16.10 20.05
N ALA A 36 4.44 -15.56 19.25
CA ALA A 36 4.69 -14.13 19.18
C ALA A 36 3.45 -13.33 18.71
N LYS A 37 2.64 -13.91 17.82
CA LYS A 37 1.35 -13.33 17.43
C LYS A 37 0.33 -13.37 18.56
N LYS A 38 0.29 -14.46 19.34
CA LYS A 38 -0.61 -14.61 20.50
C LYS A 38 -0.24 -13.72 21.69
N ARG A 39 1.05 -13.45 21.91
CA ARG A 39 1.56 -12.65 23.03
C ARG A 39 1.17 -11.15 22.97
N GLY A 40 0.52 -10.69 21.90
CA GLY A 40 0.07 -9.30 21.76
C GLY A 40 1.21 -8.30 21.53
N HIS A 41 0.91 -7.00 21.69
CA HIS A 41 1.90 -5.94 21.56
C HIS A 41 2.94 -6.05 22.69
N LYS A 42 4.22 -6.10 22.32
CA LYS A 42 5.31 -6.10 23.28
C LYS A 42 5.26 -4.80 24.08
N LYS A 43 5.24 -4.89 25.41
CA LYS A 43 5.44 -3.74 26.28
C LYS A 43 6.75 -3.05 25.89
N PRO A 44 6.83 -1.71 25.89
CA PRO A 44 8.09 -1.02 25.65
C PRO A 44 9.14 -1.55 26.64
N LYS A 45 10.32 -1.87 26.13
CA LYS A 45 11.42 -2.33 26.96
C LYS A 45 11.81 -1.19 27.91
N LYS A 46 12.03 -1.52 29.18
CA LYS A 46 12.58 -0.58 30.14
C LYS A 46 14.04 -0.33 29.78
N ASP A 47 14.46 0.93 29.79
CA ASP A 47 15.87 1.28 29.64
C ASP A 47 16.64 0.76 30.87
N PRO A 48 17.84 0.17 30.69
CA PRO A 48 18.62 -0.40 31.79
C PRO A 48 19.10 0.62 32.84
N GLY A 49 18.75 1.91 32.70
CA GLY A 49 19.09 2.98 33.63
C GLY A 49 20.57 3.34 33.63
N ILE A 50 20.90 4.48 34.26
CA ILE A 50 22.29 4.87 34.50
C ILE A 50 22.72 4.24 35.84
N PRO A 51 23.78 3.43 35.86
CA PRO A 51 24.28 2.81 37.08
C PRO A 51 24.71 3.85 38.15
N ASN A 52 24.53 3.52 39.43
CA ASN A 52 24.90 4.38 40.57
C ASN A 52 26.41 4.63 40.72
N ALA A 53 27.24 3.76 40.13
CA ALA A 53 28.70 3.86 40.24
C ALA A 53 29.32 4.91 39.30
N ALA A 54 28.52 5.57 38.45
CA ALA A 54 29.03 6.55 37.51
C ALA A 54 29.22 7.93 38.18
N PRO A 55 30.39 8.58 38.04
CA PRO A 55 30.71 9.83 38.74
C PRO A 55 29.78 11.01 38.40
N PHE A 56 29.26 11.07 37.16
CA PHE A 56 28.39 12.16 36.69
C PHE A 56 26.92 11.74 36.55
N LYS A 57 26.47 10.74 37.32
CA LYS A 57 25.10 10.22 37.21
C LYS A 57 24.04 11.32 37.38
N GLU A 58 24.21 12.21 38.34
CA GLU A 58 23.26 13.28 38.65
C GLU A 58 23.15 14.32 37.52
N GLU A 59 24.28 14.68 36.93
CA GLU A 59 24.35 15.61 35.81
C GLU A 59 23.62 15.04 34.59
N VAL A 60 23.84 13.76 34.28
CA VAL A 60 23.18 13.10 33.14
C VAL A 60 21.66 12.97 33.36
N LEU A 61 21.22 12.72 34.59
CA LEU A 61 19.78 12.69 34.91
C LEU A 61 19.14 14.08 34.77
N ARG A 62 19.83 15.12 35.26
CA ARG A 62 19.37 16.52 35.13
C ARG A 62 19.24 16.94 33.66
N GLU A 63 20.22 16.58 32.82
CA GLU A 63 20.15 16.85 31.38
C GLU A 63 18.97 16.12 30.73
N ALA A 64 18.74 14.86 31.10
CA ALA A 64 17.61 14.07 30.58
C ALA A 64 16.25 14.70 30.95
N GLU A 65 16.10 15.23 32.16
CA GLU A 65 14.89 15.96 32.59
C GLU A 65 14.67 17.23 31.78
N GLN A 66 15.72 18.05 31.61
CA GLN A 66 15.65 19.26 30.79
C GLN A 66 15.27 18.94 29.34
N ARG A 67 15.81 17.87 28.76
CA ARG A 67 15.44 17.41 27.41
C ARG A 67 13.97 16.99 27.34
N LYS A 68 13.44 16.30 28.36
CA LYS A 68 12.02 15.93 28.42
C LYS A 68 11.11 17.17 28.48
N GLN A 69 11.44 18.15 29.32
CA GLN A 69 10.69 19.40 29.43
C GLN A 69 10.65 20.15 28.09
N ARG A 70 11.80 20.34 27.44
CA ARG A 70 11.87 21.00 26.12
C ARG A 70 11.01 20.29 25.06
N LEU A 71 11.05 18.95 25.02
CA LEU A 71 10.24 18.17 24.07
C LEU A 71 8.74 18.28 24.36
N GLU A 72 8.34 18.31 25.62
CA GLU A 72 6.95 18.46 26.01
C GLU A 72 6.40 19.84 25.65
N GLU A 73 7.15 20.90 25.94
CA GLU A 73 6.79 22.27 25.54
C GLU A 73 6.64 22.40 24.02
N LEU A 74 7.57 21.84 23.24
CA LEU A 74 7.47 21.83 21.77
C LEU A 74 6.22 21.08 21.30
N LYS A 75 5.90 19.95 21.92
CA LYS A 75 4.70 19.17 21.60
C LYS A 75 3.42 19.95 21.94
N GLN A 76 3.39 20.66 23.07
CA GLN A 76 2.27 21.52 23.45
C GLN A 76 2.10 22.69 22.46
N LYS A 77 3.19 23.39 22.13
CA LYS A 77 3.18 24.46 21.11
C LYS A 77 2.66 23.95 19.76
N GLN A 78 3.10 22.78 19.32
CA GLN A 78 2.60 22.15 18.08
C GLN A 78 1.13 21.75 18.14
N LYS A 79 0.62 21.29 19.29
CA LYS A 79 -0.81 20.99 19.46
C LYS A 79 -1.66 22.26 19.36
N LEU A 80 -1.24 23.33 20.04
CA LEU A 80 -1.93 24.62 19.99
C LEU A 80 -1.91 25.23 18.59
N ALA A 81 -0.77 25.15 17.88
CA ALA A 81 -0.67 25.59 16.49
C ALA A 81 -1.66 24.81 15.59
N ARG A 82 -1.68 23.48 15.70
CA ARG A 82 -2.63 22.63 14.95
C ARG A 82 -4.09 22.98 15.24
N GLN A 83 -4.44 23.26 16.49
CA GLN A 83 -5.81 23.66 16.87
C GLN A 83 -6.19 25.01 16.24
N LYS A 84 -5.30 26.01 16.33
CA LYS A 84 -5.52 27.32 15.70
C LYS A 84 -5.68 27.20 14.18
N ASP A 85 -4.88 26.36 13.52
CA ASP A 85 -4.97 26.14 12.08
C ASP A 85 -6.28 25.46 11.68
N LEU A 86 -6.73 24.47 12.47
CA LEU A 86 -8.03 23.82 12.26
C LEU A 86 -9.20 24.79 12.46
N GLU A 87 -9.13 25.66 13.48
CA GLU A 87 -10.16 26.66 13.72
C GLU A 87 -10.22 27.71 12.59
N LYS A 88 -9.06 28.18 12.12
CA LYS A 88 -8.96 29.05 10.94
C LYS A 88 -9.57 28.39 9.71
N LYS A 89 -9.24 27.11 9.45
CA LYS A 89 -9.82 26.34 8.34
C LYS A 89 -11.34 26.21 8.46
N ARG A 90 -11.88 25.92 9.66
CA ARG A 90 -13.33 25.86 9.91
C ARG A 90 -14.00 27.22 9.67
N LYS A 91 -13.43 28.32 10.14
CA LYS A 91 -13.94 29.69 9.92
C LYS A 91 -13.93 30.06 8.42
N LEU A 92 -12.85 29.72 7.70
CA LEU A 92 -12.75 29.96 6.26
C LEU A 92 -13.77 29.10 5.47
N GLN A 93 -13.96 27.83 5.86
CA GLN A 93 -14.98 26.97 5.27
C GLN A 93 -16.40 27.48 5.53
N ALA A 94 -16.71 27.93 6.75
CA ALA A 94 -18.01 28.53 7.06
C ALA A 94 -18.28 29.80 6.23
N LYS A 95 -17.26 30.66 6.05
CA LYS A 95 -17.37 31.84 5.17
C LYS A 95 -17.61 31.45 3.71
N LYS A 96 -16.88 30.46 3.18
CA LYS A 96 -17.08 29.95 1.81
C LYS A 96 -18.48 29.37 1.62
N ASN A 97 -18.94 28.55 2.55
CA ASN A 97 -20.27 27.94 2.50
C ASN A 97 -21.38 29.00 2.58
N ALA A 98 -21.23 30.06 3.39
CA ALA A 98 -22.17 31.17 3.45
C ALA A 98 -22.18 31.98 2.14
N THR A 99 -21.03 32.21 1.52
CA THR A 99 -20.97 32.89 0.20
C THR A 99 -21.50 32.03 -0.95
N GLU A 100 -21.39 30.70 -0.87
CA GLU A 100 -21.94 29.77 -1.87
C GLU A 100 -23.45 29.55 -1.67
N ALA A 101 -23.97 29.64 -0.44
CA ALA A 101 -25.40 29.59 -0.16
C ALA A 101 -26.17 30.77 -0.75
N ASN A 102 -25.53 31.95 -0.84
CA ASN A 102 -26.13 33.15 -1.42
C ASN A 102 -26.01 33.26 -2.95
N LYS A 103 -25.31 32.34 -3.63
CA LYS A 103 -24.96 32.49 -5.06
C LYS A 103 -25.72 31.63 -6.08
N HIS A 104 -26.46 30.58 -5.70
CA HIS A 104 -27.35 29.89 -6.66
C HIS A 104 -28.21 28.81 -5.95
N PRO A 105 -29.53 29.00 -5.81
CA PRO A 105 -30.45 27.92 -5.47
C PRO A 105 -30.73 26.95 -6.64
N GLU A 106 -30.56 27.34 -7.91
CA GLU A 106 -31.14 26.57 -9.04
C GLU A 106 -30.28 25.42 -9.65
N GLU A 107 -28.96 25.31 -9.41
CA GLU A 107 -28.11 24.33 -10.13
C GLU A 107 -27.76 23.05 -9.35
N LYS A 108 -28.17 22.95 -8.08
CA LYS A 108 -27.70 21.88 -7.16
C LYS A 108 -28.25 20.49 -7.47
N VAL A 109 -29.37 20.41 -8.19
CA VAL A 109 -30.01 19.13 -8.56
C VAL A 109 -29.27 18.44 -9.71
N CYS A 110 -28.70 19.19 -10.66
CA CYS A 110 -28.01 18.65 -11.83
C CYS A 110 -26.57 18.19 -11.52
N MET A 111 -25.85 18.91 -10.65
CA MET A 111 -24.46 18.56 -10.30
C MET A 111 -24.34 17.31 -9.42
N CYS A 112 -25.35 16.99 -8.61
CA CYS A 112 -25.30 15.83 -7.71
C CYS A 112 -25.38 14.49 -8.45
N SER A 113 -26.15 14.42 -9.55
CA SER A 113 -26.23 13.22 -10.40
C SER A 113 -24.91 12.97 -11.17
N ILE A 114 -24.26 14.04 -11.66
CA ILE A 114 -22.97 13.97 -12.37
C ILE A 114 -21.82 13.52 -11.45
N ILE A 115 -21.78 14.01 -10.20
CA ILE A 115 -20.77 13.59 -9.21
C ILE A 115 -20.95 12.13 -8.77
N LEU A 116 -22.19 11.66 -8.63
CA LEU A 116 -22.46 10.26 -8.30
C LEU A 116 -22.11 9.32 -9.47
N PHE A 117 -22.35 9.76 -10.71
CA PHE A 117 -22.00 9.00 -11.92
C PHE A 117 -20.48 8.87 -12.12
N SER A 118 -19.74 9.96 -11.91
CA SER A 118 -18.27 9.97 -12.00
C SER A 118 -17.59 9.15 -10.90
N LYS A 119 -18.07 9.21 -9.65
CA LYS A 119 -17.55 8.36 -8.56
C LYS A 119 -17.79 6.87 -8.81
N ARG A 120 -18.92 6.51 -9.41
CA ARG A 120 -19.25 5.13 -9.81
C ARG A 120 -18.34 4.63 -10.94
N LEU A 121 -18.03 5.49 -11.92
CA LEU A 121 -17.07 5.22 -13.00
C LEU A 121 -15.64 4.97 -12.48
N VAL A 122 -15.13 5.84 -11.60
CA VAL A 122 -13.78 5.69 -11.01
C VAL A 122 -13.67 4.40 -10.17
N HIS A 123 -14.73 4.02 -9.46
CA HIS A 123 -14.77 2.76 -8.71
C HIS A 123 -14.77 1.51 -9.62
N LEU A 124 -15.41 1.60 -10.78
CA LEU A 124 -15.41 0.54 -11.81
C LEU A 124 -14.05 0.42 -12.52
N GLN A 125 -13.36 1.53 -12.79
CA GLN A 125 -11.99 1.52 -13.32
C GLN A 125 -10.99 0.88 -12.34
N ARG A 126 -11.09 1.19 -11.04
CA ARG A 126 -10.24 0.57 -9.99
C ARG A 126 -10.44 -0.94 -9.89
N LYS A 127 -11.67 -1.43 -10.05
CA LYS A 127 -11.96 -2.88 -10.08
C LYS A 127 -11.35 -3.57 -11.31
N ARG A 128 -11.23 -2.86 -12.44
CA ARG A 128 -10.57 -3.35 -13.67
C ARG A 128 -9.06 -3.48 -13.50
N GLU A 129 -8.42 -2.54 -12.79
CA GLU A 129 -6.98 -2.58 -12.51
C GLU A 129 -6.60 -3.67 -11.49
N THR A 130 -7.48 -3.98 -10.53
CA THR A 130 -7.24 -5.05 -9.55
C THR A 130 -7.46 -6.48 -10.11
N PHE A 131 -7.88 -6.62 -11.37
CA PHE A 131 -8.08 -7.92 -12.03
C PHE A 131 -7.02 -8.24 -13.11
N HIS A 132 -5.86 -7.58 -13.07
CA HIS A 132 -4.65 -8.10 -13.72
C HIS A 132 -3.72 -8.66 -12.63
N PRO A 133 -3.69 -9.97 -12.37
CA PRO A 133 -2.61 -10.53 -11.58
C PRO A 133 -1.32 -10.29 -12.36
N LEU A 134 -0.40 -9.53 -11.76
CA LEU A 134 0.99 -9.46 -12.19
C LEU A 134 1.62 -10.85 -12.08
N ILE A 135 1.43 -11.68 -13.11
CA ILE A 135 2.45 -12.65 -13.49
C ILE A 135 3.50 -11.83 -14.24
N ARG A 136 4.45 -11.22 -13.51
CA ARG A 136 5.71 -10.85 -14.15
C ARG A 136 6.52 -12.13 -14.27
N PRO A 137 6.81 -12.66 -15.46
CA PRO A 137 7.78 -13.73 -15.57
C PRO A 137 9.15 -13.19 -15.13
N ASN A 138 9.83 -13.93 -14.25
CA ASN A 138 11.20 -13.66 -13.89
C ASN A 138 12.08 -13.83 -15.16
N PRO A 139 12.81 -12.79 -15.62
CA PRO A 139 13.62 -12.88 -16.84
C PRO A 139 14.77 -13.90 -16.75
N ALA A 140 15.08 -14.43 -15.56
CA ALA A 140 16.12 -15.44 -15.36
C ALA A 140 15.74 -16.88 -15.78
N ALA A 141 14.52 -17.11 -16.26
CA ALA A 141 14.05 -18.46 -16.62
C ALA A 141 14.13 -18.81 -18.12
N PHE A 142 14.60 -17.89 -18.98
CA PHE A 142 14.60 -18.09 -20.43
C PHE A 142 15.91 -18.68 -21.00
N GLU A 143 16.92 -18.94 -20.17
CA GLU A 143 18.25 -19.37 -20.65
C GLU A 143 18.59 -20.85 -20.46
N VAL A 144 17.65 -21.74 -20.09
CA VAL A 144 18.02 -23.15 -19.80
C VAL A 144 17.23 -24.21 -20.57
N TYR A 145 16.12 -23.91 -21.24
CA TYR A 145 15.43 -24.94 -22.01
C TYR A 145 15.04 -24.46 -23.41
N GLY A 146 15.72 -25.03 -24.39
CA GLY A 146 15.46 -24.84 -25.81
C GLY A 146 14.03 -25.21 -26.21
N ARG A 147 13.63 -24.62 -27.33
CA ARG A 147 12.34 -24.72 -28.01
C ARG A 147 11.79 -26.15 -28.08
N THR A 148 10.62 -26.37 -27.50
CA THR A 148 9.61 -27.27 -28.06
C THR A 148 8.26 -26.53 -28.12
N PRO A 149 7.60 -26.45 -29.28
CA PRO A 149 6.28 -25.84 -29.36
C PRO A 149 5.25 -26.87 -28.87
N ILE A 150 4.72 -26.67 -27.66
CA ILE A 150 3.54 -27.40 -27.20
C ILE A 150 2.36 -26.91 -28.04
N ALA A 151 1.84 -27.81 -28.88
CA ALA A 151 0.63 -27.58 -29.67
C ALA A 151 -0.49 -27.04 -28.76
N PHE A 152 -0.92 -25.81 -29.03
CA PHE A 152 -2.04 -25.18 -28.33
C PHE A 152 -3.30 -25.97 -28.67
N SER A 153 -3.96 -26.54 -27.66
CA SER A 153 -5.20 -27.29 -27.85
C SER A 153 -6.25 -26.43 -28.56
N LEU A 154 -6.97 -27.04 -29.52
CA LEU A 154 -8.08 -26.47 -30.30
C LEU A 154 -9.16 -25.77 -29.45
N ASP A 155 -9.14 -26.00 -28.14
CA ASP A 155 -10.05 -25.42 -27.15
C ASP A 155 -9.68 -23.98 -26.76
N GLN A 156 -8.40 -23.59 -26.85
CA GLN A 156 -7.97 -22.20 -26.62
C GLN A 156 -8.28 -21.26 -27.79
N GLN A 157 -8.28 -21.77 -29.03
CA GLN A 157 -8.64 -20.97 -30.21
C GLN A 157 -10.10 -20.51 -30.18
N LYS A 158 -11.02 -21.36 -29.68
CA LYS A 158 -12.44 -21.02 -29.53
C LYS A 158 -12.68 -19.92 -28.50
N ARG A 159 -11.93 -19.92 -27.39
CA ARG A 159 -12.03 -18.88 -26.33
C ARG A 159 -11.54 -17.51 -26.79
N LEU A 160 -10.45 -17.45 -27.56
CA LEU A 160 -9.95 -16.19 -28.12
C LEU A 160 -10.89 -15.65 -29.21
N GLY A 161 -11.53 -16.52 -30.00
CA GLY A 161 -12.52 -16.14 -30.99
C GLY A 161 -13.75 -15.44 -30.41
N VAL A 162 -14.25 -15.90 -29.25
CA VAL A 162 -15.40 -15.30 -28.56
C VAL A 162 -15.08 -13.90 -28.02
N VAL A 163 -13.87 -13.71 -27.46
CA VAL A 163 -13.43 -12.42 -26.90
C VAL A 163 -13.26 -11.36 -28.00
N ILE A 164 -12.70 -11.74 -29.15
CA ILE A 164 -12.53 -10.80 -30.29
C ILE A 164 -13.88 -10.41 -30.90
N LYS A 165 -14.84 -11.34 -30.99
CA LYS A 165 -16.19 -11.08 -31.52
C LYS A 165 -16.98 -10.13 -30.61
N LEU A 166 -16.82 -10.25 -29.29
CA LEU A 166 -17.45 -9.37 -28.29
C LEU A 166 -16.87 -7.94 -28.31
N VAL A 167 -15.57 -7.78 -28.51
CA VAL A 167 -14.93 -6.46 -28.56
C VAL A 167 -15.28 -5.70 -29.86
N ARG A 168 -15.45 -6.43 -30.98
CA ARG A 168 -15.85 -5.84 -32.27
C ARG A 168 -17.31 -5.37 -32.27
N THR A 169 -18.24 -6.14 -31.72
CA THR A 169 -19.64 -5.70 -31.58
C THR A 169 -19.78 -4.51 -30.64
N TRP A 170 -18.94 -4.44 -29.59
CA TRP A 170 -18.94 -3.30 -28.66
C TRP A 170 -18.38 -2.02 -29.28
N LYS A 171 -17.41 -2.12 -30.19
CA LYS A 171 -16.83 -0.96 -30.88
C LYS A 171 -17.73 -0.37 -31.97
N LEU A 172 -18.62 -1.18 -32.55
CA LEU A 172 -19.64 -0.75 -33.52
C LEU A 172 -20.88 -0.13 -32.85
N LEU A 173 -21.20 -0.50 -31.61
CA LEU A 173 -22.32 0.09 -30.84
C LEU A 173 -22.00 1.45 -30.18
N CYS A 174 -20.73 1.89 -30.17
CA CYS A 174 -20.29 3.12 -29.49
C CYS A 174 -20.00 4.31 -30.43
N ILE A 175 -20.43 4.24 -31.69
CA ILE A 175 -20.37 5.38 -32.63
C ILE A 175 -21.75 5.40 -33.31
N PRO A 176 -22.67 6.33 -33.01
CA PRO A 176 -22.44 7.79 -33.05
C PRO A 176 -23.22 8.63 -31.99
N PHE A 177 -22.67 9.74 -31.48
CA PHE A 177 -23.46 10.98 -31.30
C PHE A 177 -22.55 12.19 -30.98
N ASN A 178 -22.59 13.15 -31.91
CA ASN A 178 -22.37 14.59 -31.75
C ASN A 178 -20.95 15.17 -31.63
N GLN A 179 -20.30 15.27 -32.80
CA GLN A 179 -19.75 16.55 -33.27
C GLN A 179 -20.86 17.62 -33.29
N SER A 180 -21.01 18.44 -32.24
CA SER A 180 -21.76 19.71 -32.34
C SER A 180 -21.56 20.62 -31.12
N ILE A 181 -20.32 20.93 -30.70
CA ILE A 181 -20.04 22.08 -29.80
C ILE A 181 -18.66 22.70 -30.13
N TYR A 182 -18.44 23.02 -31.40
CA TYR A 182 -17.38 23.95 -31.82
C TYR A 182 -18.00 25.04 -32.69
N ARG A 183 -18.89 25.86 -32.12
CA ARG A 183 -19.21 27.20 -32.62
C ARG A 183 -19.68 28.07 -31.45
N GLY A 184 -18.91 29.12 -31.16
CA GLY A 184 -19.43 30.29 -30.44
C GLY A 184 -18.98 30.44 -29.00
N VAL A 185 -17.75 30.90 -28.79
CA VAL A 185 -17.51 31.95 -27.79
C VAL A 185 -16.47 32.91 -28.37
N GLY A 186 -16.96 34.10 -28.74
CA GLY A 186 -16.17 35.16 -29.34
C GLY A 186 -15.21 35.76 -28.33
N PHE A 187 -13.98 35.96 -28.77
CA PHE A 187 -12.95 36.73 -28.11
C PHE A 187 -13.31 38.21 -28.28
N THR A 188 -13.83 38.85 -27.24
CA THR A 188 -13.92 40.32 -27.18
C THR A 188 -12.81 40.80 -26.24
N ALA A 189 -11.68 41.19 -26.83
CA ALA A 189 -10.68 41.99 -26.15
C ALA A 189 -11.09 43.45 -26.29
N ASN A 190 -11.33 44.14 -25.18
CA ASN A 190 -11.47 45.59 -25.15
C ASN A 190 -10.54 46.18 -24.09
N VAL A 191 -9.45 46.76 -24.60
CA VAL A 191 -8.82 48.04 -24.25
C VAL A 191 -9.06 48.57 -22.83
N LYS A 192 -7.98 48.61 -22.05
CA LYS A 192 -7.51 49.79 -21.32
C LYS A 192 -6.03 49.63 -20.99
#